data_AF-A0A6C0P940-F1
#
_entry.id   AF-A0A6C0P940-F1
#
_cell.length_a   1.000
_cell.length_b   1.000
_cell.length_c   1.000
_cell.angle_alpha   90.00
_cell.angle_beta   90.00
_cell.angle_gamma   90.00
#
_symmetry.space_group_name_H-M   'P 1'
#
loop_
_entity.id
_entity.type
_entity.pdbx_description
1 polymer ?
#
loop_
_entity_poly.entity_id
_entity_poly.type
_entity_poly.pdbx_seq_one_letter_code
_entity_poly.pdbx_strand_id
1 'polypeptide(L)'
;MNQIKANTSKIIEVREQEELISHIQMPVTARVFSTTMQADGELAYRTQFQPLKGLQNAIPLKWLWSKQVKEACLVKDRNDNVIGALRHVQSEAMLSYYEVGFMTESLAIYEVSKKHNLHLLIFFEGRQIGQIEKSFVVRNNLDRYSLFLLDDFARFKDLLILFVGYFDNWNYANIGEIVVSKKQVKWEWSYSKANKKYDKKWLPNHFAISEAHKAAIDNEQMNIGFKLLFAFVVICGLSVLAFNFWSLR
;
A
#
# COMPACT_ATOMS: atom_id res chain seq x y z
N MET A 1 9.71 3.76 9.69
CA MET A 1 8.55 4.65 9.93
C MET A 1 7.63 4.01 10.97
N ASN A 2 7.29 4.74 12.02
CA ASN A 2 6.42 4.25 13.10
C ASN A 2 5.27 5.23 13.30
N GLN A 3 4.04 4.73 13.31
CA GLN A 3 2.92 5.49 13.82
C GLN A 3 3.10 5.70 15.32
N ILE A 4 2.82 6.91 15.80
CA ILE A 4 2.96 7.29 17.22
C ILE A 4 1.63 7.73 17.86
N LYS A 5 0.62 8.04 17.04
CA LYS A 5 -0.73 8.40 17.49
C LYS A 5 -1.77 7.76 16.58
N ALA A 6 -2.86 7.25 17.16
CA ALA A 6 -3.91 6.53 16.42
C ALA A 6 -5.33 7.07 16.68
N ASN A 7 -5.55 7.85 17.74
CA ASN A 7 -6.89 8.06 18.28
C ASN A 7 -7.51 9.43 17.90
N THR A 8 -6.78 10.54 18.04
CA THR A 8 -7.28 11.91 17.78
C THR A 8 -6.60 12.59 16.60
N SER A 9 -5.49 12.03 16.14
CA SER A 9 -4.72 12.40 14.96
C SER A 9 -3.83 11.21 14.63
N LYS A 10 -3.62 10.92 13.33
CA LYS A 10 -2.70 9.86 12.91
C LYS A 10 -1.40 10.52 12.49
N ILE A 11 -0.33 10.25 13.25
CA ILE A 11 1.01 10.79 13.00
C ILE A 11 1.97 9.61 12.83
N ILE A 12 2.71 9.62 11.73
CA ILE A 12 3.82 8.70 11.46
C ILE A 12 5.13 9.46 11.60
N GLU A 13 5.98 9.01 12.52
CA GLU A 13 7.37 9.41 12.60
C GLU A 13 8.21 8.61 11.62
N VAL A 14 9.02 9.31 10.86
CA VAL A 14 9.98 8.75 9.92
C VAL A 14 11.35 8.87 10.55
N ARG A 15 12.00 7.72 10.73
CA ARG A 15 13.35 7.65 11.29
C ARG A 15 14.28 6.95 10.34
N GLU A 16 15.49 7.47 10.21
CA GLU A 16 16.61 6.92 9.45
C GLU A 16 17.78 6.79 10.43
N GLN A 17 18.34 5.58 10.57
CA GLN A 17 19.44 5.33 11.54
C GLN A 17 19.15 5.86 12.97
N GLU A 18 17.91 5.69 13.44
CA GLU A 18 17.39 6.17 14.73
C GLU A 18 17.15 7.69 14.85
N GLU A 19 17.64 8.48 13.90
CA GLU A 19 17.40 9.93 13.82
C GLU A 19 16.02 10.23 13.21
N LEU A 20 15.34 11.23 13.75
CA LEU A 20 14.02 11.65 13.30
C LEU A 20 14.15 12.64 12.14
N ILE A 21 13.70 12.24 10.95
CA ILE A 21 13.89 13.03 9.72
C ILE A 21 12.61 13.71 9.23
N SER A 22 11.44 13.14 9.50
CA SER A 22 10.17 13.73 9.08
C SER A 22 8.96 13.20 9.84
N HIS A 23 7.91 14.01 9.84
CA HIS A 23 6.62 13.71 10.43
C HIS A 23 5.55 13.76 9.34
N ILE A 24 4.75 12.69 9.24
CA ILE A 24 3.58 12.68 8.38
C ILE A 24 2.36 12.85 9.28
N GLN A 25 1.56 13.88 9.01
CA GLN A 25 0.29 14.12 9.66
C GLN A 25 -0.85 13.82 8.70
N MET A 26 -1.79 13.00 9.16
CA MET A 26 -2.99 12.61 8.41
C MET A 26 -4.24 13.17 9.10
N PRO A 27 -5.27 13.57 8.32
CA PRO A 27 -6.52 14.07 8.86
C PRO A 27 -7.31 12.97 9.57
N VAL A 28 -8.19 13.37 10.50
CA VAL A 28 -9.03 12.47 11.32
C VAL A 28 -10.19 11.86 10.51
N THR A 29 -10.46 12.34 9.30
CA THR A 29 -11.53 11.83 8.44
C THR A 29 -10.94 11.33 7.13
N ALA A 30 -10.94 10.02 6.92
CA ALA A 30 -10.28 9.37 5.78
C ALA A 30 -10.83 9.79 4.39
N ARG A 31 -12.03 10.39 4.34
CA ARG A 31 -12.78 10.61 3.09
C ARG A 31 -12.60 11.98 2.45
N VAL A 32 -12.02 12.94 3.16
CA VAL A 32 -11.74 14.28 2.65
C VAL A 32 -10.46 14.71 3.33
N PHE A 33 -9.51 15.31 2.60
CA PHE A 33 -8.32 16.02 3.09
C PHE A 33 -6.94 15.37 2.97
N SER A 34 -6.01 16.33 2.88
CA SER A 34 -4.60 16.29 2.57
C SER A 34 -3.74 15.64 3.64
N THR A 35 -2.90 14.68 3.24
CA THR A 35 -1.74 14.25 4.01
C THR A 35 -0.65 15.31 3.90
N THR A 36 -0.07 15.72 5.03
CA THR A 36 1.05 16.67 5.05
C THR A 36 2.29 15.99 5.59
N MET A 37 3.43 16.21 4.93
CA MET A 37 4.74 15.78 5.40
C MET A 37 5.54 17.01 5.79
N GLN A 38 6.07 17.00 7.01
CA GLN A 38 6.98 18.00 7.54
C GLN A 38 8.37 17.40 7.70
N ALA A 39 9.40 18.13 7.27
CA ALA A 39 10.81 17.81 7.47
C ALA A 39 11.46 19.03 8.14
N ASP A 40 12.27 18.81 9.18
CA ASP A 40 12.93 19.87 9.96
C ASP A 40 11.98 20.97 10.50
N GLY A 41 10.72 20.60 10.75
CA GLY A 41 9.68 21.53 11.23
C GLY A 41 9.02 22.37 10.14
N GLU A 42 9.45 22.27 8.88
CA GLU A 42 8.85 22.95 7.74
C GLU A 42 7.98 22.01 6.91
N LEU A 43 6.98 22.56 6.20
CA LEU A 43 6.17 21.81 5.26
C LEU A 43 7.02 21.41 4.04
N ALA A 44 7.20 20.11 3.84
CA ALA A 44 7.85 19.59 2.64
C ALA A 44 6.84 19.35 1.52
N TYR A 45 5.79 18.58 1.81
CA TYR A 45 4.77 18.20 0.83
C TYR A 45 3.37 18.16 1.41
N ARG A 46 2.38 18.36 0.53
CA ARG A 46 0.95 18.18 0.84
C ARG A 46 0.25 17.43 -0.27
N THR A 47 -0.60 16.46 0.06
CA THR A 47 -1.50 15.85 -0.93
C THR A 47 -2.81 16.63 -1.01
N GLN A 48 -3.47 16.67 -2.16
CA GLN A 48 -4.81 17.27 -2.30
C GLN A 48 -5.70 16.29 -3.03
N PHE A 49 -6.75 15.81 -2.34
CA PHE A 49 -7.71 14.90 -2.94
C PHE A 49 -8.39 15.56 -4.14
N GLN A 50 -8.40 14.86 -5.27
CA GLN A 50 -9.10 15.30 -6.46
C GLN A 50 -10.23 14.32 -6.73
N PRO A 51 -11.50 14.71 -6.50
CA PRO A 51 -12.62 13.87 -6.87
C PRO A 51 -12.58 13.65 -8.38
N LEU A 52 -12.54 12.39 -8.80
CA LEU A 52 -12.60 12.04 -10.22
C LEU A 52 -13.97 12.47 -10.76
N LYS A 53 -13.99 13.44 -11.68
CA LYS A 53 -15.23 13.88 -12.34
C LYS A 53 -15.75 12.76 -13.26
N GLY A 54 -16.97 12.30 -12.97
CA GLY A 54 -18.06 11.90 -13.89
C GLY A 54 -17.81 11.00 -15.12
N LEU A 55 -18.77 10.08 -15.36
CA LEU A 55 -19.01 9.28 -16.58
C LEU A 55 -18.00 8.17 -16.96
N GLN A 56 -16.68 8.35 -16.81
CA GLN A 56 -15.73 7.30 -17.26
C GLN A 56 -15.72 6.01 -16.42
N ASN A 57 -16.20 6.08 -15.18
CA ASN A 57 -16.41 4.93 -14.28
C ASN A 57 -17.88 4.44 -14.28
N ALA A 58 -18.75 5.01 -15.12
CA ALA A 58 -20.16 4.61 -15.19
C ALA A 58 -20.38 3.31 -15.98
N ILE A 59 -19.39 2.88 -16.77
CA ILE A 59 -19.45 1.61 -17.49
C ILE A 59 -19.00 0.49 -16.53
N PRO A 60 -19.92 -0.35 -16.03
CA PRO A 60 -19.54 -1.47 -15.18
C PRO A 60 -18.56 -2.39 -15.92
N LEU A 61 -17.60 -2.96 -15.19
CA LEU A 61 -16.61 -3.91 -15.71
C LEU A 61 -15.63 -3.38 -16.77
N LYS A 62 -15.58 -2.07 -17.04
CA LYS A 62 -14.62 -1.47 -17.98
C LYS A 62 -13.14 -1.76 -17.64
N TRP A 63 -12.83 -2.00 -16.38
CA TRP A 63 -11.51 -2.44 -15.90
C TRP A 63 -11.03 -3.79 -16.48
N LEU A 64 -11.93 -4.64 -16.98
CA LEU A 64 -11.55 -5.90 -17.65
C LEU A 64 -10.79 -5.66 -18.95
N TRP A 65 -11.06 -4.54 -19.64
CA TRP A 65 -10.60 -4.28 -21.00
C TRP A 65 -9.84 -2.95 -21.15
N SER A 66 -9.76 -2.13 -20.08
CA SER A 66 -9.05 -0.85 -20.10
C SER A 66 -8.60 -0.41 -18.70
N LYS A 67 -7.61 0.47 -18.62
CA LYS A 67 -7.13 1.03 -17.35
C LYS A 67 -8.16 1.98 -16.76
N GLN A 68 -8.42 1.85 -15.45
CA GLN A 68 -9.28 2.75 -14.69
C GLN A 68 -8.51 3.32 -13.50
N VAL A 69 -8.59 4.63 -13.31
CA VAL A 69 -8.12 5.29 -12.09
C VAL A 69 -9.29 5.31 -11.10
N LYS A 70 -9.10 4.73 -9.92
CA LYS A 70 -10.10 4.69 -8.85
C LYS A 70 -10.03 5.92 -7.96
N GLU A 71 -8.82 6.35 -7.65
CA GLU A 71 -8.52 7.43 -6.72
C GLU A 71 -7.34 8.24 -7.24
N ALA A 72 -7.36 9.55 -6.98
CA ALA A 72 -6.28 10.46 -7.32
C ALA A 72 -6.12 11.53 -6.23
N CYS A 73 -4.90 11.69 -5.76
CA CYS A 73 -4.46 12.79 -4.92
C CYS A 73 -3.33 13.52 -5.64
N LEU A 74 -3.45 14.82 -5.85
CA LEU A 74 -2.34 15.63 -6.35
C LEU A 74 -1.29 15.79 -5.24
N VAL A 75 -0.02 15.87 -5.61
CA VAL A 75 1.08 16.17 -4.69
C VAL A 75 1.54 17.59 -4.96
N LYS A 76 1.60 18.38 -3.91
CA LYS A 76 2.04 19.78 -3.93
C LYS A 76 3.28 20.00 -3.09
N ASP A 77 4.16 20.89 -3.56
CA ASP A 77 5.31 21.36 -2.81
C ASP A 77 4.92 22.44 -1.77
N ARG A 78 5.90 22.98 -1.06
CA ARG A 78 5.75 24.09 -0.10
C ARG A 78 5.18 25.38 -0.69
N ASN A 79 5.31 25.58 -2.00
CA ASN A 79 4.84 26.77 -2.73
C ASN A 79 3.46 26.55 -3.37
N ASP A 80 2.78 25.45 -3.05
CA ASP A 80 1.50 25.03 -3.64
C ASP A 80 1.57 24.62 -5.13
N ASN A 81 2.77 24.44 -5.68
CA ASN A 81 2.96 23.94 -7.05
C ASN A 81 2.66 22.44 -7.10
N VAL A 82 1.93 22.00 -8.13
CA VAL A 82 1.69 20.58 -8.36
C VAL A 82 2.94 19.94 -8.95
N ILE A 83 3.54 19.02 -8.20
CA ILE A 83 4.78 18.32 -8.57
C ILE A 83 4.53 16.85 -8.95
N GLY A 84 3.32 16.34 -8.71
CA GLY A 84 3.04 14.93 -8.90
C GLY A 84 1.60 14.53 -8.56
N ALA A 85 1.35 13.23 -8.57
CA ALA A 85 0.07 12.66 -8.17
C ALA A 85 0.23 11.22 -7.65
N LEU A 86 -0.56 10.87 -6.64
CA LEU A 86 -0.73 9.51 -6.15
C LEU A 86 -2.06 8.99 -6.68
N ARG A 87 -2.05 7.85 -7.36
CA ARG A 87 -3.26 7.28 -7.98
C ARG A 87 -3.38 5.80 -7.64
N HIS A 88 -4.61 5.32 -7.54
CA HIS A 88 -4.88 3.88 -7.51
C HIS A 88 -5.42 3.46 -8.87
N VAL A 89 -4.69 2.60 -9.57
CA VAL A 89 -5.00 2.15 -10.93
C VAL A 89 -5.44 0.69 -10.89
N GLN A 90 -6.62 0.41 -11.46
CA GLN A 90 -7.05 -0.94 -11.79
C GLN A 90 -6.78 -1.19 -13.28
N SER A 91 -6.01 -2.22 -13.59
CA SER A 91 -5.58 -2.56 -14.93
C SER A 91 -5.79 -4.05 -15.13
N GLU A 92 -6.77 -4.47 -15.93
CA GLU A 92 -7.13 -5.87 -16.18
C GLU A 92 -7.79 -6.61 -15.00
N ALA A 93 -8.24 -7.83 -15.31
CA ALA A 93 -8.71 -8.82 -14.34
C ALA A 93 -7.69 -9.06 -13.20
N MET A 94 -8.11 -8.83 -11.95
CA MET A 94 -7.35 -9.09 -10.71
C MET A 94 -5.98 -8.39 -10.61
N LEU A 95 -5.79 -7.27 -11.29
CA LEU A 95 -4.56 -6.48 -11.19
C LEU A 95 -4.87 -5.02 -10.90
N SER A 96 -4.31 -4.54 -9.80
CA SER A 96 -4.28 -3.13 -9.43
C SER A 96 -2.90 -2.77 -8.91
N TYR A 97 -2.58 -1.49 -8.97
CA TYR A 97 -1.33 -0.94 -8.47
C TYR A 97 -1.55 0.53 -8.09
N TYR A 98 -0.71 1.04 -7.19
CA TYR A 98 -0.62 2.45 -6.95
C TYR A 98 0.39 3.07 -7.91
N GLU A 99 0.03 4.18 -8.51
CA GLU A 99 0.92 4.98 -9.32
C GLU A 99 1.36 6.20 -8.52
N VAL A 100 2.67 6.40 -8.41
CA VAL A 100 3.28 7.54 -7.73
C VAL A 100 4.03 8.35 -8.78
N GLY A 101 3.39 9.41 -9.25
CA GLY A 101 3.95 10.33 -10.24
C GLY A 101 4.76 11.44 -9.58
N PHE A 102 5.94 11.73 -10.14
CA PHE A 102 6.83 12.80 -9.73
C PHE A 102 7.43 13.47 -10.96
N MET A 103 7.12 14.74 -11.18
CA MET A 103 7.52 15.46 -12.39
C MET A 103 7.13 14.66 -13.65
N THR A 104 8.12 14.18 -14.42
CA THR A 104 7.94 13.34 -15.63
C THR A 104 8.10 11.84 -15.35
N GLU A 105 8.51 11.46 -14.15
CA GLU A 105 8.75 10.08 -13.74
C GLU A 105 7.51 9.50 -13.05
N SER A 106 7.33 8.18 -13.14
CA SER A 106 6.22 7.48 -12.50
C SER A 106 6.66 6.12 -11.97
N LEU A 107 6.29 5.84 -10.71
CA LEU A 107 6.52 4.57 -10.06
C LEU A 107 5.23 3.75 -10.02
N ALA A 108 5.33 2.45 -10.26
CA ALA A 108 4.25 1.51 -10.06
C ALA A 108 4.50 0.70 -8.78
N ILE A 109 3.55 0.75 -7.85
CA ILE A 109 3.64 0.08 -6.55
C ILE A 109 2.58 -1.02 -6.49
N TYR A 110 3.02 -2.27 -6.43
CA TYR A 110 2.13 -3.43 -6.40
C TYR A 110 1.96 -3.95 -4.99
N GLU A 111 0.72 -4.16 -4.58
CA GLU A 111 0.38 -4.69 -3.26
C GLU A 111 0.34 -6.22 -3.27
N VAL A 112 1.08 -6.83 -2.35
CA VAL A 112 1.13 -8.28 -2.16
C VAL A 112 1.11 -8.61 -0.66
N SER A 113 -0.01 -9.15 -0.18
CA SER A 113 -0.11 -9.68 1.19
C SER A 113 0.42 -11.13 1.26
N LYS A 114 1.31 -11.40 2.22
CA LYS A 114 1.88 -12.72 2.53
C LYS A 114 1.86 -12.97 4.04
N LYS A 115 0.88 -13.75 4.49
CA LYS A 115 0.73 -14.19 5.88
C LYS A 115 0.69 -13.00 6.85
N HIS A 116 1.80 -12.65 7.48
CA HIS A 116 1.89 -11.58 8.49
C HIS A 116 2.34 -10.23 7.95
N ASN A 117 2.73 -10.18 6.68
CA ASN A 117 3.30 -8.99 6.08
C ASN A 117 2.52 -8.57 4.85
N LEU A 118 2.46 -7.25 4.67
CA LEU A 118 2.09 -6.61 3.44
C LEU A 118 3.37 -6.12 2.77
N HIS A 119 3.55 -6.47 1.50
CA HIS A 119 4.65 -5.99 0.68
C HIS A 119 4.09 -5.06 -0.39
N LEU A 120 4.61 -3.84 -0.45
CA LEU A 120 4.35 -2.88 -1.52
C LEU A 120 5.60 -2.82 -2.39
N LEU A 121 5.58 -3.49 -3.52
CA LEU A 121 6.72 -3.67 -4.42
C LEU A 121 6.83 -2.46 -5.35
N ILE A 122 7.93 -1.73 -5.30
CA ILE A 122 8.12 -0.46 -6.02
C ILE A 122 8.87 -0.72 -7.31
N PHE A 123 8.26 -0.39 -8.45
CA PHE A 123 8.82 -0.55 -9.78
C PHE A 123 9.00 0.80 -10.47
N PHE A 124 10.14 0.96 -11.13
CA PHE A 124 10.41 2.04 -12.09
C PHE A 124 10.82 1.40 -13.41
N GLU A 125 10.19 1.80 -14.51
CA GLU A 125 10.46 1.29 -15.87
C GLU A 125 10.48 -0.26 -15.97
N GLY A 126 9.63 -0.92 -15.18
CA GLY A 126 9.51 -2.38 -15.19
C GLY A 126 10.52 -3.14 -14.32
N ARG A 127 11.49 -2.45 -13.70
CA ARG A 127 12.43 -3.02 -12.73
C ARG A 127 12.00 -2.70 -11.29
N GLN A 128 12.13 -3.67 -10.39
CA GLN A 128 11.92 -3.42 -8.96
C GLN A 128 13.10 -2.61 -8.41
N ILE A 129 12.80 -1.47 -7.81
CA ILE A 129 13.78 -0.52 -7.25
C ILE A 129 13.66 -0.38 -5.73
N GLY A 130 12.57 -0.88 -5.15
CA GLY A 130 12.28 -0.72 -3.74
C GLY A 130 11.18 -1.67 -3.26
N GLN A 131 11.00 -1.72 -1.95
CA GLN A 131 9.92 -2.43 -1.28
C GLN A 131 9.55 -1.69 0.00
N ILE A 132 8.26 -1.46 0.24
CA ILE A 132 7.75 -1.08 1.56
C ILE A 132 7.12 -2.29 2.20
N GLU A 133 7.44 -2.54 3.46
CA GLU A 133 6.83 -3.60 4.25
C GLU A 133 6.06 -3.05 5.42
N LYS A 134 4.85 -3.57 5.62
CA LYS A 134 4.01 -3.30 6.79
C LYS A 134 3.71 -4.62 7.50
N SER A 135 3.95 -4.68 8.80
CA SER A 135 3.51 -5.83 9.58
C SER A 135 2.00 -5.74 9.87
N PHE A 136 1.30 -6.86 9.73
CA PHE A 136 -0.06 -7.04 10.22
C PHE A 136 -0.13 -7.34 11.72
N VAL A 137 1.03 -7.46 12.38
CA VAL A 137 1.10 -7.54 13.84
C VAL A 137 1.09 -6.12 14.39
N VAL A 138 -0.10 -5.63 14.75
CA VAL A 138 -0.29 -4.29 15.29
C VAL A 138 -0.33 -4.37 16.82
N ARG A 139 0.47 -3.53 17.49
CA ARG A 139 0.42 -3.35 18.95
C ARG A 139 -0.02 -1.93 19.24
N ASN A 140 -1.02 -1.75 20.10
CA ASN A 140 -1.55 -0.43 20.49
C ASN A 140 -2.03 0.43 19.30
N ASN A 141 -2.51 -0.20 18.23
CA ASN A 141 -2.96 0.47 17.00
C ASN A 141 -1.87 1.32 16.31
N LEU A 142 -0.59 0.99 16.56
CA LEU A 142 0.56 1.65 15.91
C LEU A 142 1.07 0.78 14.77
N ASP A 143 0.92 1.27 13.56
CA ASP A 143 1.48 0.66 12.38
C ASP A 143 2.99 0.95 12.25
N ARG A 144 3.75 -0.04 11.78
CA ARG A 144 5.16 0.10 11.46
C ARG A 144 5.37 -0.23 9.99
N TYR A 145 6.13 0.64 9.34
CA TYR A 145 6.54 0.51 7.96
C TYR A 145 8.06 0.57 7.82
N SER A 146 8.61 -0.30 7.00
CA SER A 146 10.01 -0.29 6.58
C SER A 146 10.07 0.03 5.09
N LEU A 147 10.81 1.07 4.70
CA LEU A 147 11.06 1.40 3.30
C LEU A 147 12.48 0.96 2.94
N PHE A 148 12.59 0.07 1.96
CA PHE A 148 13.84 -0.35 1.34
C PHE A 148 13.88 0.22 -0.07
N LEU A 149 14.92 0.99 -0.38
CA LEU A 149 15.07 1.69 -1.66
C LEU A 149 16.53 1.61 -2.09
N LEU A 150 16.76 1.27 -3.35
CA LEU A 150 18.13 1.26 -3.89
C LEU A 150 18.69 2.69 -3.94
N ASP A 151 19.98 2.84 -3.65
CA ASP A 151 20.64 4.14 -3.50
C ASP A 151 20.50 5.04 -4.74
N ASP A 152 20.60 4.46 -5.94
CA ASP A 152 20.41 5.16 -7.23
C ASP A 152 19.04 5.83 -7.38
N PHE A 153 18.08 5.46 -6.54
CA PHE A 153 16.69 5.91 -6.55
C PHE A 153 16.33 6.76 -5.32
N ALA A 154 17.32 7.17 -4.52
CA ALA A 154 17.12 7.99 -3.30
C ALA A 154 16.32 9.28 -3.55
N ARG A 155 16.34 9.83 -4.77
CA ARG A 155 15.51 10.99 -5.17
C ARG A 155 14.00 10.79 -4.97
N PHE A 156 13.53 9.54 -4.94
CA PHE A 156 12.13 9.21 -4.69
C PHE A 156 11.79 9.01 -3.20
N LYS A 157 12.79 9.05 -2.30
CA LYS A 157 12.65 8.71 -0.88
C LYS A 157 11.49 9.47 -0.22
N ASP A 158 11.52 10.80 -0.32
CA ASP A 158 10.53 11.68 0.29
C ASP A 158 9.12 11.42 -0.22
N LEU A 159 8.97 11.20 -1.53
CA LEU A 159 7.69 10.93 -2.14
C LEU A 159 7.14 9.56 -1.73
N LEU A 160 8.00 8.56 -1.60
CA LEU A 160 7.64 7.23 -1.11
C LEU A 160 7.23 7.26 0.37
N ILE A 161 7.90 8.08 1.18
CA ILE A 161 7.50 8.38 2.56
C ILE A 161 6.10 9.00 2.59
N LEU A 162 5.85 10.05 1.79
CA LEU A 162 4.53 10.66 1.66
C LEU A 162 3.47 9.65 1.20
N PHE A 163 3.83 8.78 0.25
CA PHE A 163 2.96 7.72 -0.24
C PHE A 163 2.56 6.74 0.88
N VAL A 164 3.47 6.38 1.80
CA VAL A 164 3.11 5.55 2.96
C VAL A 164 2.00 6.20 3.78
N GLY A 165 2.09 7.50 4.02
CA GLY A 165 1.03 8.26 4.70
C GLY A 165 -0.30 8.25 3.95
N TYR A 166 -0.26 8.45 2.64
CA TYR A 166 -1.44 8.36 1.79
C TYR A 166 -2.07 6.96 1.83
N PHE A 167 -1.25 5.93 1.65
CA PHE A 167 -1.68 4.53 1.61
C PHE A 167 -2.28 4.09 2.94
N ASP A 168 -1.64 4.46 4.05
CA ASP A 168 -2.05 4.16 5.41
C ASP A 168 -3.39 4.83 5.77
N ASN A 169 -3.54 6.12 5.45
CA ASN A 169 -4.78 6.86 5.65
C ASN A 169 -5.97 6.25 4.88
N TRP A 170 -5.72 5.72 3.68
CA TRP A 170 -6.77 5.19 2.83
C TRP A 170 -7.20 3.76 3.21
N ASN A 171 -6.24 2.91 3.61
CA ASN A 171 -6.49 1.47 3.80
C ASN A 171 -6.56 1.04 5.27
N TYR A 172 -5.91 1.77 6.18
CA TYR A 172 -5.73 1.39 7.58
C TYR A 172 -6.08 2.52 8.55
N ALA A 173 -6.99 3.40 8.13
CA ALA A 173 -7.32 4.61 8.85
C ALA A 173 -7.66 4.31 10.33
N ASN A 174 -8.37 3.22 10.65
CA ASN A 174 -8.81 2.83 12.02
C ASN A 174 -9.26 4.03 12.88
N ILE A 175 -9.75 5.11 12.25
CA ILE A 175 -9.85 6.42 12.90
C ILE A 175 -11.07 6.43 13.80
N GLY A 176 -10.88 6.82 15.07
CA GLY A 176 -11.93 6.87 16.08
C GLY A 176 -12.04 5.61 16.96
N GLU A 177 -11.23 4.58 16.71
CA GLU A 177 -11.13 3.44 17.64
C GLU A 177 -10.19 3.78 18.80
N ILE A 178 -10.73 4.08 19.98
CA ILE A 178 -9.94 4.20 21.21
C ILE A 178 -9.55 2.80 21.66
N VAL A 179 -8.27 2.48 21.57
CA VAL A 179 -7.77 1.15 21.91
C VAL A 179 -6.60 1.26 22.89
N VAL A 180 -6.76 0.66 24.07
CA VAL A 180 -5.71 0.49 25.08
C VAL A 180 -5.36 -1.00 25.15
N SER A 181 -4.07 -1.34 25.02
CA SER A 181 -3.55 -2.71 25.21
C SER A 181 -4.13 -3.80 24.29
N LYS A 182 -4.37 -3.49 23.00
CA LYS A 182 -4.78 -4.50 22.00
C LYS A 182 -3.59 -4.95 21.16
N LYS A 183 -3.42 -6.27 21.05
CA LYS A 183 -2.56 -6.92 20.05
C LYS A 183 -3.46 -7.56 19.01
N GLN A 184 -3.35 -7.13 17.76
CA GLN A 184 -4.06 -7.73 16.65
C GLN A 184 -3.05 -8.46 15.76
N VAL A 185 -3.35 -9.72 15.44
CA VAL A 185 -2.58 -10.53 14.49
C VAL A 185 -3.54 -10.93 13.38
N LYS A 186 -3.32 -10.40 12.17
CA LYS A 186 -4.09 -10.76 10.97
C LYS A 186 -3.22 -11.62 10.05
N TRP A 187 -3.81 -12.63 9.42
CA TRP A 187 -3.18 -13.42 8.37
C TRP A 187 -3.88 -13.13 7.05
N GLU A 188 -3.12 -12.82 6.01
CA GLU A 188 -3.67 -12.46 4.72
C GLU A 188 -2.82 -12.97 3.55
N TRP A 189 -3.48 -13.49 2.52
CA TRP A 189 -2.85 -13.83 1.25
C TRP A 189 -3.57 -13.10 0.13
N SER A 190 -2.82 -12.34 -0.65
CA SER A 190 -3.35 -11.71 -1.86
C SER A 190 -3.47 -12.73 -2.99
N TYR A 191 -4.48 -12.58 -3.85
CA TYR A 191 -4.69 -13.40 -5.05
C TYR A 191 -4.60 -12.59 -6.35
N SER A 192 -4.04 -11.39 -6.28
CA SER A 192 -3.83 -10.53 -7.44
C SER A 192 -2.79 -11.13 -8.40
N LYS A 193 -2.90 -10.82 -9.70
CA LYS A 193 -1.81 -11.05 -10.67
C LYS A 193 -0.51 -10.36 -10.25
N ALA A 194 -0.55 -9.36 -9.36
CA ALA A 194 0.62 -8.74 -8.75
C ALA A 194 1.54 -9.76 -8.03
N ASN A 195 1.00 -10.88 -7.54
CA ASN A 195 1.78 -11.93 -6.88
C ASN A 195 2.94 -12.45 -7.72
N LYS A 196 2.81 -12.48 -9.06
CA LYS A 196 3.88 -12.94 -9.96
C LYS A 196 5.12 -12.04 -9.94
N LYS A 197 4.97 -10.80 -9.44
CA LYS A 197 6.03 -9.81 -9.31
C LYS A 197 6.79 -9.93 -7.98
N TYR A 198 6.26 -10.68 -7.01
CA TYR A 198 6.91 -10.87 -5.73
C TYR A 198 8.03 -11.89 -5.84
N ASP A 199 9.27 -11.44 -5.64
CA ASP A 199 10.42 -12.31 -5.43
C ASP A 199 10.89 -12.18 -3.98
N LYS A 200 10.68 -13.25 -3.21
CA LYS A 200 11.10 -13.32 -1.79
C LYS A 200 12.61 -13.17 -1.60
N LYS A 201 13.41 -13.41 -2.64
CA LYS A 201 14.87 -13.26 -2.59
C LYS A 201 15.32 -11.84 -2.92
N TRP A 202 14.46 -11.01 -3.50
CA TRP A 202 14.85 -9.66 -3.93
C TRP A 202 15.39 -8.83 -2.76
N LEU A 203 14.67 -8.79 -1.64
CA LEU A 203 15.07 -8.02 -0.47
C LEU A 203 16.42 -8.49 0.14
N PRO A 204 16.62 -9.77 0.49
CA PRO A 204 17.90 -10.23 1.04
C PRO A 204 19.07 -10.13 0.05
N ASN A 205 18.81 -10.10 -1.27
CA ASN A 205 19.86 -9.94 -2.27
C ASN A 205 20.35 -8.49 -2.42
N HIS A 206 19.55 -7.50 -2.01
CA HIS A 206 19.88 -6.08 -2.19
C HIS A 206 20.10 -5.33 -0.87
N PHE A 207 19.59 -5.82 0.26
CA PHE A 207 19.68 -5.15 1.56
C PHE A 207 20.18 -6.10 2.64
N ALA A 208 21.00 -5.56 3.55
CA ALA A 208 21.42 -6.26 4.75
C ALA A 208 20.25 -6.34 5.75
N ILE A 209 19.47 -7.40 5.68
CA ILE A 209 18.38 -7.69 6.61
C ILE A 209 18.80 -8.72 7.67
N SER A 210 18.22 -8.60 8.88
CA SER A 210 18.52 -9.51 9.99
C SER A 210 18.07 -10.94 9.71
N GLU A 211 18.71 -11.93 10.35
CA GLU A 211 18.33 -13.33 10.21
C GLU A 211 16.88 -13.61 10.64
N ALA A 212 16.41 -12.92 11.69
CA ALA A 212 15.01 -13.01 12.10
C ALA A 212 14.04 -12.51 11.01
N HIS A 213 14.45 -11.48 10.26
CA HIS A 213 13.67 -10.96 9.14
C HIS A 213 13.69 -11.95 7.95
N LYS A 214 14.85 -12.49 7.58
CA LYS A 214 14.95 -13.54 6.54
C LYS A 214 14.07 -14.74 6.88
N ALA A 215 14.13 -15.22 8.13
CA ALA A 215 13.30 -16.33 8.60
C ALA A 215 11.80 -16.02 8.53
N ALA A 216 11.40 -14.77 8.78
CA ALA A 216 10.00 -14.35 8.62
C ALA A 216 9.54 -14.45 7.15
N ILE A 217 10.36 -13.97 6.21
CA ILE A 217 10.11 -14.05 4.77
C ILE A 217 10.01 -15.51 4.30
N ASP A 218 10.93 -16.37 4.75
CA ASP A 218 10.91 -17.79 4.36
C ASP A 218 9.66 -18.53 4.90
N ASN A 219 9.08 -18.06 5.99
CA ASN A 219 7.87 -18.61 6.61
C ASN A 219 6.55 -18.02 6.03
N GLU A 220 6.61 -17.28 4.94
CA GLU A 220 5.43 -16.71 4.25
C GLU A 220 4.66 -17.72 3.39
N GLN A 221 5.18 -18.95 3.27
CA GLN A 221 4.53 -19.99 2.48
C GLN A 221 3.19 -20.42 3.08
N MET A 222 2.17 -20.46 2.22
CA MET A 222 0.87 -20.97 2.59
C MET A 222 0.94 -22.50 2.76
N ASN A 223 0.47 -22.99 3.91
CA ASN A 223 0.40 -24.43 4.19
C ASN A 223 -0.43 -25.15 3.11
N ILE A 224 0.01 -26.34 2.70
CA ILE A 224 -0.63 -27.16 1.66
C ILE A 224 -2.10 -27.45 1.99
N GLY A 225 -2.44 -27.65 3.27
CA GLY A 225 -3.83 -27.86 3.70
C GLY A 225 -4.71 -26.63 3.43
N PHE A 226 -4.16 -25.43 3.64
CA PHE A 226 -4.87 -24.18 3.32
C PHE A 226 -5.02 -23.97 1.81
N LYS A 227 -4.02 -24.34 1.00
CA LYS A 227 -4.12 -24.34 -0.47
C LYS A 227 -5.27 -25.22 -0.96
N LEU A 228 -5.40 -26.43 -0.41
CA LEU A 228 -6.45 -27.38 -0.80
C LEU A 228 -7.84 -26.91 -0.37
N LEU A 229 -7.98 -26.42 0.87
CA LEU A 229 -9.24 -25.85 1.36
C LEU A 229 -9.71 -24.68 0.47
N PHE A 230 -8.78 -23.81 0.07
CA PHE A 230 -9.12 -22.65 -0.75
C PHE A 230 -9.54 -23.05 -2.17
N ALA A 231 -8.83 -24.00 -2.79
CA ALA A 231 -9.21 -24.55 -4.09
C ALA A 231 -10.63 -25.13 -4.06
N PHE A 232 -10.96 -25.85 -2.98
CA PHE A 232 -12.30 -26.39 -2.76
C PHE A 232 -13.37 -25.29 -2.69
N VAL A 233 -13.14 -24.23 -1.89
CA VAL A 233 -14.10 -23.11 -1.76
C VAL A 233 -14.31 -22.38 -3.09
N VAL A 234 -13.25 -22.14 -3.87
CA VAL A 234 -13.35 -21.50 -5.19
C VAL A 234 -14.16 -22.38 -6.15
N ILE A 235 -13.92 -23.69 -6.17
CA ILE A 235 -14.69 -24.63 -6.99
C ILE A 235 -16.16 -24.58 -6.58
N CYS A 236 -16.48 -24.71 -5.29
CA CYS A 236 -17.86 -24.65 -4.79
C CYS A 236 -18.55 -23.32 -5.13
N GLY A 237 -17.85 -22.19 -5.00
CA GLY A 237 -18.39 -20.87 -5.34
C GLY A 237 -18.70 -20.71 -6.84
N LEU A 238 -17.83 -21.24 -7.71
CA LEU A 238 -18.08 -21.29 -9.15
C LEU A 238 -19.25 -22.22 -9.50
N SER A 239 -19.42 -23.34 -8.79
CA SER A 239 -20.57 -24.23 -8.96
C SER A 239 -21.89 -23.54 -8.64
N VAL A 240 -21.94 -22.74 -7.57
CA VAL A 240 -23.14 -21.97 -7.19
C VAL A 240 -23.48 -20.90 -8.21
N LEU A 241 -22.48 -20.22 -8.78
CA LEU A 241 -22.68 -19.26 -9.86
C LEU A 241 -23.18 -19.93 -11.15
N ALA A 242 -22.62 -21.10 -11.50
CA ALA A 242 -23.06 -21.88 -12.66
C ALA A 242 -24.50 -22.40 -12.51
N PHE A 243 -24.89 -22.85 -11.31
CA PHE A 243 -26.23 -23.34 -11.02
C PHE A 243 -27.28 -22.21 -11.11
N ASN A 244 -26.98 -21.03 -10.54
CA ASN A 244 -27.86 -19.86 -10.65
C ASN A 244 -27.99 -19.34 -12.09
N PHE A 245 -26.93 -19.46 -12.91
CA PHE A 245 -26.99 -19.08 -14.32
C PHE A 245 -27.85 -20.06 -15.15
N TRP A 246 -27.96 -21.31 -14.73
CA TRP A 246 -28.77 -22.34 -15.39
C TRP A 246 -30.24 -22.28 -14.98
N SER A 247 -30.56 -21.84 -13.75
CA SER A 247 -31.94 -21.66 -13.28
C SER A 247 -32.63 -20.37 -13.76
N LEU A 248 -31.90 -19.49 -14.47
CA LEU A 248 -32.41 -18.24 -15.06
C LEU A 248 -32.64 -18.36 -16.59
N ARG A 249 -32.50 -19.57 -17.15
CA ARG A 249 -32.92 -19.94 -18.52
C ARG A 249 -34.14 -20.84 -18.46
#